data_AF-A0A1F4DG49-F1
#
_entry.id   AF-A0A1F4DG49-F1
#
_cell.length_a   1.000
_cell.length_b   1.000
_cell.length_c   1.000
_cell.angle_alpha   90.00
_cell.angle_beta   90.00
_cell.angle_gamma   90.00
#
_symmetry.space_group_name_H-M   'P 1'
#
loop_
_entity.id
_entity.type
_entity.pdbx_description
1 polymer ?
#
loop_
_entity_poly.entity_id
_entity_poly.type
_entity_poly.pdbx_seq_one_letter_code
_entity_poly.pdbx_strand_id
1 'polypeptide(L)' 'MNVTRHLRIEGRVQGVGFRFYLQRRARELGVTGWVRNRPDGTVEAVVQGTPEAVETMIAWARRG' A
#
# COMPACT_ATOMS: atom_id res chain seq x y z
N MET A 1 8.30 -4.00 17.67
CA MET A 1 8.48 -5.18 16.79
C MET A 1 7.85 -4.85 15.46
N ASN A 2 8.53 -5.06 14.33
CA ASN A 2 7.97 -4.70 13.02
C ASN A 2 7.22 -5.87 12.41
N VAL A 3 6.19 -5.59 11.61
CA VAL A 3 5.45 -6.56 10.81
C VAL A 3 5.59 -6.21 9.33
N THR A 4 5.55 -7.23 8.49
CA THR A 4 5.55 -7.10 7.03
C THR A 4 4.26 -7.72 6.49
N ARG A 5 3.65 -7.05 5.52
CA ARG A 5 2.43 -7.51 4.83
C ARG A 5 2.63 -7.37 3.33
N HIS A 6 2.19 -8.40 2.60
CA HIS A 6 2.12 -8.39 1.16
C HIS A 6 0.66 -8.21 0.74
N LEU A 7 0.39 -7.16 -0.03
CA LEU A 7 -0.94 -6.71 -0.41
C LEU A 7 -1.14 -6.90 -1.91
N ARG A 8 -2.31 -7.43 -2.27
CA ARG A 8 -2.85 -7.37 -3.64
C ARG A 8 -4.13 -6.55 -3.58
N ILE A 9 -4.20 -5.52 -4.42
CA ILE A 9 -5.27 -4.53 -4.41
C ILE A 9 -5.93 -4.54 -5.79
N GLU A 10 -7.24 -4.73 -5.81
CA GLU A 10 -8.04 -4.93 -7.01
C GLU A 10 -9.07 -3.79 -7.17
N GLY A 11 -9.63 -3.63 -8.37
CA GLY A 11 -10.57 -2.56 -8.72
C GLY A 11 -9.95 -1.47 -9.60
N ARG A 12 -10.50 -0.25 -9.58
CA ARG A 12 -9.99 0.89 -10.37
C ARG A 12 -8.76 1.51 -9.70
N VAL A 13 -7.61 0.84 -9.80
CA VAL A 13 -6.38 1.22 -9.10
C VAL A 13 -5.22 1.63 -10.01
N GLN A 14 -5.34 1.40 -11.32
CA GLN A 14 -4.37 1.89 -12.31
C GLN A 14 -4.88 3.14 -13.02
N GLY A 15 -3.98 4.03 -13.41
CA GLY A 15 -4.32 5.30 -14.06
C GLY A 15 -4.98 6.35 -13.16
N VAL A 16 -5.13 6.09 -11.86
CA VAL A 16 -5.80 6.98 -10.88
C VAL A 16 -4.85 7.58 -9.84
N GLY A 17 -3.54 7.42 -10.02
CA GLY A 17 -2.54 7.91 -9.06
C GLY A 17 -2.41 7.09 -7.78
N PHE A 18 -3.04 5.91 -7.68
CA PHE A 18 -3.04 5.07 -6.47
C PHE A 18 -1.64 4.84 -5.89
N ARG A 19 -0.65 4.46 -6.72
CA ARG A 19 0.74 4.24 -6.28
C ARG A 19 1.38 5.47 -5.64
N PHE A 20 1.08 6.66 -6.18
CA PHE A 20 1.61 7.91 -5.66
C PHE A 20 1.04 8.21 -4.27
N TYR A 21 -0.28 8.10 -4.11
CA TYR A 21 -0.94 8.32 -2.82
C TYR A 21 -0.56 7.26 -1.78
N LEU A 22 -0.44 6.00 -2.18
CA LEU A 22 0.03 4.91 -1.32
C LEU A 22 1.46 5.21 -0.82
N GLN A 23 2.37 5.62 -1.70
CA GLN A 23 3.73 6.00 -1.30
C GLN A 23 3.73 7.20 -0.36
N ARG A 24 2.92 8.24 -0.64
CA ARG A 24 2.82 9.42 0.22
C ARG A 24 2.34 9.04 1.62
N ARG A 25 1.28 8.22 1.70
CA ARG A 25 0.74 7.73 2.97
C ARG A 25 1.73 6.86 3.74
N ALA A 26 2.49 6.01 3.05
CA ALA A 26 3.54 5.21 3.66
C ALA A 26 4.58 6.09 4.36
N ARG A 27 5.02 7.19 3.72
CA ARG A 27 5.96 8.15 4.32
C ARG A 27 5.39 8.84 5.56
N GLU A 28 4.12 9.25 5.52
CA GLU A 28 3.44 9.87 6.67
C GLU A 28 3.36 8.92 7.88
N LEU A 29 3.18 7.62 7.63
CA LEU A 29 3.04 6.59 8.66
C LEU A 29 4.37 5.96 9.10
N GLY A 30 5.51 6.37 8.52
CA GLY A 30 6.80 5.71 8.76
C GLY A 30 6.86 4.26 8.27
N VAL A 31 6.02 3.91 7.29
CA VAL A 31 5.96 2.57 6.67
C VAL A 31 6.91 2.52 5.48
N THR A 32 7.65 1.42 5.37
CA THR A 32 8.62 1.15 4.30
C THR A 32 8.15 0.01 3.39
N GLY A 33 8.75 -0.12 2.21
CA GLY A 33 8.47 -1.21 1.28
C GLY A 33 8.38 -0.72 -0.17
N TRP A 34 7.54 -1.36 -0.98
CA TRP A 34 7.40 -1.05 -2.41
C TRP A 34 5.98 -1.21 -2.91
N VAL A 35 5.68 -0.60 -4.06
CA VAL A 35 4.40 -0.74 -4.76
C VAL A 35 4.64 -0.80 -6.27
N ARG A 36 3.91 -1.67 -6.98
CA ARG A 36 3.95 -1.78 -8.45
C ARG A 36 2.57 -2.06 -9.06
N ASN A 37 2.38 -1.65 -10.30
CA ASN A 37 1.25 -2.10 -11.11
C ASN A 37 1.55 -3.50 -11.63
N ARG A 38 0.51 -4.33 -11.75
CA ARG A 38 0.58 -5.65 -12.37
C ARG A 38 -0.11 -5.66 -13.74
N PRO A 39 0.29 -6.56 -14.67
CA PRO A 39 -0.34 -6.65 -15.99
C PRO A 39 -1.83 -7.04 -15.95
N ASP A 40 -2.28 -7.68 -14.88
CA ASP A 40 -3.68 -8.11 -14.66
C ASP A 40 -4.60 -6.96 -14.18
N GLY A 41 -4.12 -5.71 -14.21
CA GLY A 41 -4.88 -4.54 -13.76
C GLY A 41 -4.83 -4.30 -12.24
N THR A 42 -4.24 -5.20 -11.45
CA THR A 42 -4.12 -5.03 -9.99
C THR A 42 -2.91 -4.19 -9.59
N VAL A 43 -2.86 -3.77 -8.33
CA VAL A 43 -1.66 -3.18 -7.68
C VAL A 43 -1.16 -4.14 -6.61
N GLU A 44 0.15 -4.32 -6.55
CA GLU A 44 0.82 -5.15 -5.56
C GLU A 44 1.76 -4.28 -4.72
N ALA A 45 1.77 -4.51 -3.40
CA ALA A 45 2.59 -3.75 -2.48
C ALA A 45 3.12 -4.60 -1.33
N VAL A 46 4.35 -4.36 -0.92
CA VAL A 46 4.88 -4.83 0.37
C VAL A 46 4.98 -3.62 1.28
N VAL A 47 4.47 -3.76 2.51
CA VAL A 47 4.52 -2.73 3.54
C VAL A 47 5.11 -3.31 4.83
N GLN A 48 6.04 -2.59 5.45
CA GLN A 48 6.73 -2.97 6.67
C GLN A 48 6.83 -1.78 7.63
N GLY A 49 6.48 -2.01 8.89
CA GLY A 49 6.50 -0.99 9.94
C GLY A 49 5.98 -1.53 11.27
N THR A 50 5.59 -0.67 12.19
CA THR A 50 4.89 -1.10 13.41
C THR A 50 3.53 -1.70 13.05
N PRO A 51 2.97 -2.61 13.87
CA PRO A 51 1.65 -3.19 13.63
C PRO A 51 0.58 -2.12 13.38
N GLU A 52 0.57 -1.07 14.18
CA GLU A 52 -0.42 0.00 14.13
C GLU A 52 -0.30 0.82 12.83
N ALA A 53 0.93 1.12 12.41
CA ALA A 53 1.19 1.85 11.17
C ALA A 53 0.82 1.02 9.95
N VAL A 54 1.14 -0.28 9.95
CA VAL A 54 0.80 -1.20 8.86
C VAL A 54 -0.71 -1.42 8.77
N GLU A 55 -1.42 -1.62 9.88
CA GLU A 55 -2.88 -1.76 9.87
C GLU A 55 -3.57 -0.46 9.42
N THR A 56 -3.08 0.71 9.85
CA THR A 56 -3.57 2.01 9.37
C THR A 56 -3.36 2.16 7.86
N MET A 57 -2.22 1.70 7.35
CA MET A 57 -1.89 1.71 5.92
C MET A 57 -2.82 0.79 5.12
N ILE A 58 -3.12 -0.42 5.62
CA ILE A 58 -4.04 -1.37 4.99
C ILE A 58 -5.46 -0.83 4.96
N ALA A 59 -5.92 -0.23 6.06
CA ALA A 59 -7.24 0.38 6.14
C ALA A 59 -7.41 1.52 5.13
N TRP A 60 -6.36 2.33 4.94
CA TRP A 60 -6.33 3.37 3.90
C TRP A 60 -6.38 2.77 2.49
N ALA A 61 -5.58 1.74 2.21
CA ALA A 61 -5.52 1.10 0.89
C ALA A 61 -6.84 0.47 0.43
N ARG A 62 -7.76 0.15 1.36
CA ARG A 62 -9.12 -0.32 1.05
C ARG A 62 -10.06 0.77 0.55
N ARG A 63 -9.76 2.04 0.82
CA ARG A 63 -10.62 3.18 0.42
C ARG A 63 -10.17 3.80 -0.90
N GLY A 64 -8.86 3.76 -1.17
CA GLY A 64 -8.26 4.34 -2.38
C GLY A 64 -8.12 5.85 -2.29
#